data_AF-A0A367J8X3-F1
#
_entry.id   AF-A0A367J8X3-F1
#
_cell.length_a   1.000
_cell.length_b   1.000
_cell.length_c   1.000
_cell.angle_alpha   90.00
_cell.angle_beta   90.00
_cell.angle_gamma   90.00
#
_symmetry.space_group_name_H-M   'P 1'
#
loop_
_entity.id
_entity.type
_entity.pdbx_description
1 polymer ?
#
loop_
_entity_poly.entity_id
_entity_poly.type
_entity_poly.pdbx_seq_one_letter_code
_entity_poly.pdbx_strand_id
1 'polypeptide(L)'
;MPQAIQQPNILSHTIHQILEFDKSLSEEFAYDDTTVSNFVLGNPIWFNTWFQAEKTFSQARYDEIMMDGQVFEIDSQDTNNNAVKKTKSAIRLMHLLESITATYSLVPHLAHKLKFFIEIQLDLLSQYHKRLSSAVDSFEALSLIRSVPAPGALPDSVTGVMTANETHGTLAALHRLYRWWTSAKAMSEMLRDWDDDEFFIDLNFEIKQDTECMRRMLKELQDRNTMLSYARLMESGSSDSLFADALTAYNQIAERIEKVFVKIAVKEWTNNARAYSRKDWWHLSTDNGAATTEMSDEIYAPLQDFRMTFTYLNKILPEPDFLIVYRKTLKEIEDWYLRNIITRQLPMAGVDQLETDLKLGLWKIGQKWVQKPENLMKKLKESIIQLKNQ
;
A
#
# COMPACT_ATOMS: atom_id res chain seq x y z
N MET A 1 -15.39 -34.70 24.93
CA MET A 1 -14.22 -33.81 25.02
C MET A 1 -12.88 -34.55 25.18
N PRO A 2 -12.63 -35.41 26.18
CA PRO A 2 -11.27 -35.95 26.43
C PRO A 2 -10.67 -36.76 25.28
N GLN A 3 -11.49 -37.53 24.55
CA GLN A 3 -11.04 -38.32 23.39
C GLN A 3 -10.83 -37.45 22.14
N ALA A 4 -11.55 -36.33 22.01
CA ALA A 4 -11.46 -35.41 20.87
C ALA A 4 -10.18 -34.54 20.90
N ILE A 5 -9.55 -34.39 22.07
CA ILE A 5 -8.27 -33.67 22.22
C ILE A 5 -7.17 -34.27 21.35
N GLN A 6 -7.23 -35.58 21.07
CA GLN A 6 -6.24 -36.27 20.25
C GLN A 6 -6.39 -36.00 18.75
N GLN A 7 -7.51 -35.42 18.31
CA GLN A 7 -7.79 -35.13 16.91
C GLN A 7 -8.23 -33.67 16.75
N PRO A 8 -7.29 -32.76 16.43
CA PRO A 8 -7.53 -31.32 16.35
C PRO A 8 -8.71 -30.94 15.45
N ASN A 9 -8.88 -31.61 14.31
CA ASN A 9 -9.97 -31.33 13.37
C ASN A 9 -11.35 -31.62 13.96
N ILE A 10 -11.49 -32.75 14.69
CA ILE A 10 -12.75 -33.10 15.35
C ILE A 10 -13.02 -32.14 16.50
N LEU A 11 -11.98 -31.74 17.24
CA LEU A 11 -12.09 -30.76 18.31
C LEU A 11 -12.59 -29.41 17.78
N SER A 12 -11.96 -28.85 16.74
CA SER A 12 -12.37 -27.57 16.13
C SER A 12 -13.81 -27.63 15.61
N HIS A 13 -14.17 -28.69 14.87
CA HIS A 13 -15.54 -28.87 14.39
C HIS A 13 -16.55 -28.96 15.53
N THR A 14 -16.24 -29.74 16.58
CA THR A 14 -17.15 -29.90 17.73
C THR A 14 -17.33 -28.59 18.48
N ILE A 15 -16.25 -27.82 18.71
CA ILE A 15 -16.32 -26.52 19.38
C ILE A 15 -17.11 -25.53 18.53
N HIS A 16 -16.90 -25.50 17.21
CA HIS A 16 -17.65 -24.63 16.31
C HIS A 16 -19.16 -24.93 16.36
N GLN A 17 -19.55 -26.21 16.30
CA GLN A 17 -20.96 -26.62 16.41
C GLN A 17 -21.57 -26.27 17.78
N ILE A 18 -20.81 -26.35 18.87
CA ILE A 18 -21.27 -25.93 20.20
C ILE A 18 -21.51 -24.41 20.23
N LEU A 19 -20.61 -23.63 19.62
CA LEU A 19 -20.74 -22.18 19.55
C LEU A 19 -21.93 -21.74 18.70
N GLU A 20 -22.15 -22.36 17.54
CA GLU A 20 -23.34 -22.11 16.71
C GLU A 20 -24.63 -22.51 17.42
N PHE A 21 -24.62 -23.64 18.13
CA PHE A 21 -25.76 -24.10 18.92
C PHE A 21 -26.14 -23.09 20.00
N ASP A 22 -25.17 -22.62 20.79
CA ASP A 22 -25.43 -21.65 21.85
C ASP A 22 -25.89 -20.29 21.29
N LYS A 23 -25.35 -19.85 20.15
CA LYS A 23 -25.83 -18.65 19.45
C LYS A 23 -27.29 -18.81 19.02
N SER A 24 -27.63 -19.92 18.38
CA SER A 24 -29.00 -20.20 17.94
C SER A 24 -29.97 -20.27 19.13
N LEU A 25 -29.52 -20.84 20.25
CA LEU A 25 -30.29 -20.92 21.49
C LEU A 25 -30.60 -19.53 22.07
N SER A 26 -29.59 -18.64 22.09
CA SER A 26 -29.75 -17.27 22.55
C SER A 26 -30.68 -16.46 21.63
N GLU A 27 -30.50 -16.56 20.31
CA GLU A 27 -31.31 -15.82 19.32
C GLU A 27 -32.77 -16.28 19.28
N GLU A 28 -33.03 -17.60 19.31
CA GLU A 28 -34.38 -18.14 19.19
C GLU A 28 -35.16 -18.13 20.51
N PHE A 29 -34.47 -18.33 21.64
CA PHE A 29 -35.11 -18.56 22.94
C PHE A 29 -34.77 -17.53 24.01
N ALA A 30 -33.96 -16.49 23.69
CA ALA A 30 -33.45 -15.51 24.65
C ALA A 30 -32.81 -16.17 25.89
N TYR A 31 -32.12 -17.29 25.66
CA TYR A 31 -31.52 -18.08 26.73
C TYR A 31 -30.15 -17.49 27.13
N ASP A 32 -30.12 -16.78 28.25
CA ASP A 32 -28.93 -16.11 28.80
C ASP A 32 -28.23 -16.88 29.93
N ASP A 33 -28.67 -18.12 30.22
CA ASP A 33 -28.11 -18.93 31.31
C ASP A 33 -26.80 -19.65 30.88
N THR A 34 -26.24 -20.46 31.77
CA THR A 34 -24.99 -21.23 31.57
C THR A 34 -24.97 -22.04 30.26
N THR A 35 -24.32 -21.47 29.25
CA THR A 35 -24.14 -22.07 27.93
C THR A 35 -23.15 -23.24 27.94
N VAL A 36 -23.27 -24.14 26.96
CA VAL A 36 -22.37 -25.31 26.84
C VAL A 36 -20.95 -24.86 26.47
N SER A 37 -20.84 -23.79 25.68
CA SER A 37 -19.59 -23.11 25.35
C SER A 37 -18.87 -22.58 26.58
N ASN A 38 -19.57 -22.00 27.56
CA ASN A 38 -18.92 -21.53 28.80
C ASN A 38 -18.29 -22.69 29.57
N PHE A 39 -18.95 -23.85 29.63
CA PHE A 39 -18.38 -25.04 30.27
C PHE A 39 -17.15 -25.57 29.52
N VAL A 40 -17.24 -25.66 28.20
CA VAL A 40 -16.16 -26.22 27.37
C VAL A 40 -14.96 -25.28 27.28
N LEU A 41 -15.20 -24.00 27.00
CA LEU A 41 -14.15 -22.99 26.87
C LEU A 41 -13.63 -22.51 28.22
N GLY A 42 -14.40 -22.68 29.30
CA GLY A 42 -13.93 -22.42 30.66
C GLY A 42 -12.80 -23.37 31.10
N ASN A 43 -12.62 -24.51 30.44
CA ASN A 43 -11.47 -25.38 30.66
C ASN A 43 -10.23 -24.85 29.91
N PRO A 44 -9.18 -24.37 30.62
CA PRO A 44 -8.03 -23.74 29.98
C PRO A 44 -7.24 -24.73 29.11
N ILE A 45 -7.29 -26.04 29.39
CA ILE A 45 -6.59 -27.04 28.59
C ILE A 45 -7.28 -27.19 27.23
N TRP A 46 -8.61 -27.35 27.24
CA TRP A 46 -9.38 -27.55 26.00
C TRP A 46 -9.34 -26.30 25.11
N PHE A 47 -9.53 -25.12 25.71
CA PHE A 47 -9.41 -23.86 24.99
C PHE A 47 -8.02 -23.70 24.37
N ASN A 48 -6.95 -23.89 25.15
CA ASN A 48 -5.60 -23.72 24.60
C ASN A 48 -5.28 -24.74 23.50
N THR A 49 -5.70 -26.00 23.63
CA THR A 49 -5.50 -26.99 22.55
C THR A 49 -6.22 -26.59 21.28
N TRP A 50 -7.49 -26.17 21.38
CA TRP A 50 -8.26 -25.68 20.23
C TRP A 50 -7.65 -24.43 19.63
N PHE A 51 -7.34 -23.44 20.45
CA PHE A 51 -6.72 -22.19 20.02
C PHE A 51 -5.39 -22.43 19.27
N GLN A 52 -4.53 -23.33 19.76
CA GLN A 52 -3.28 -23.67 19.08
C GLN A 52 -3.52 -24.39 17.75
N ALA A 53 -4.54 -25.25 17.67
CA ALA A 53 -4.92 -25.88 16.41
C ALA A 53 -5.38 -24.83 15.39
N GLU A 54 -6.24 -23.90 15.81
CA GLU A 54 -6.77 -22.83 14.95
C GLU A 54 -5.68 -21.85 14.49
N LYS A 55 -4.75 -21.51 15.39
CA LYS A 55 -3.56 -20.70 15.08
C LYS A 55 -2.67 -21.39 14.04
N THR A 56 -2.38 -22.67 14.23
CA THR A 56 -1.55 -23.46 13.31
C THR A 56 -2.23 -23.61 11.95
N PHE A 57 -3.54 -23.86 11.93
CA PHE A 57 -4.33 -23.95 10.71
C PHE A 57 -4.33 -22.62 9.93
N SER A 58 -4.59 -21.51 10.62
CA SER A 58 -4.57 -20.16 10.05
C SER A 58 -3.20 -19.80 9.48
N GLN A 59 -2.12 -20.14 10.19
CA GLN A 59 -0.76 -19.93 9.72
C GLN A 59 -0.46 -20.76 8.46
N ALA A 60 -0.80 -22.06 8.47
CA ALA A 60 -0.58 -22.91 7.30
C ALA A 60 -1.33 -22.39 6.06
N ARG A 61 -2.56 -21.89 6.25
CA ARG A 61 -3.34 -21.29 5.17
C ARG A 61 -2.73 -20.00 4.66
N TYR A 62 -2.22 -19.15 5.56
CA TYR A 62 -1.47 -17.95 5.19
C TYR A 62 -0.21 -18.28 4.37
N ASP A 63 0.57 -19.27 4.82
CA ASP A 63 1.78 -19.71 4.14
C ASP A 63 1.46 -20.24 2.73
N GLU A 64 0.38 -21.00 2.57
CA GLU A 64 -0.12 -21.47 1.27
C GLU A 64 -0.46 -20.30 0.33
N ILE A 65 -1.13 -19.25 0.84
CA ILE A 65 -1.41 -18.04 0.06
C ILE A 65 -0.11 -17.38 -0.40
N MET A 66 0.90 -17.34 0.47
CA MET A 66 2.21 -16.72 0.19
C MET A 66 3.11 -17.57 -0.72
N MET A 67 2.89 -18.87 -0.80
CA MET A 67 3.66 -19.79 -1.66
C MET A 67 3.16 -19.85 -3.11
N ASP A 68 1.98 -19.31 -3.43
CA ASP A 68 1.44 -19.31 -4.79
C ASP A 68 2.36 -18.51 -5.75
N GLY A 69 2.74 -19.07 -6.90
CA GLY A 69 3.54 -18.34 -7.89
C GLY A 69 2.87 -17.04 -8.40
N GLN A 70 1.55 -16.91 -8.23
CA GLN A 70 0.73 -15.77 -8.64
C GLN A 70 0.22 -14.92 -7.45
N VAL A 71 0.86 -14.97 -6.26
CA VAL A 71 0.45 -14.24 -5.04
C VAL A 71 -0.03 -12.81 -5.32
N PHE A 72 0.80 -12.02 -6.03
CA PHE A 72 0.54 -10.59 -6.25
C PHE A 72 -0.06 -10.27 -7.62
N GLU A 73 -0.56 -11.26 -8.36
CA GLU A 73 -1.27 -10.98 -9.60
C GLU A 73 -2.60 -10.27 -9.32
N ILE A 74 -2.95 -9.34 -10.21
CA ILE A 74 -4.22 -8.61 -10.14
C ILE A 74 -5.33 -9.60 -10.50
N ASP A 75 -6.39 -9.63 -9.71
CA ASP A 75 -7.53 -10.47 -10.05
C ASP A 75 -8.31 -9.88 -11.23
N SER A 76 -8.59 -10.72 -12.22
CA SER A 76 -9.20 -10.27 -13.49
C SER A 76 -10.72 -10.13 -13.40
N GLN A 77 -11.34 -10.52 -12.29
CA GLN A 77 -12.80 -10.47 -12.09
C GLN A 77 -13.28 -9.12 -11.56
N ASP A 78 -12.37 -8.22 -11.14
CA ASP A 78 -12.72 -6.85 -10.73
C ASP A 78 -13.13 -6.01 -11.96
N THR A 79 -14.43 -5.97 -12.25
CA THR A 79 -15.00 -5.20 -13.37
C THR A 79 -15.23 -3.72 -13.04
N ASN A 80 -15.01 -3.29 -11.80
CA ASN A 80 -15.31 -1.92 -11.38
C ASN A 80 -14.12 -0.99 -11.68
N ASN A 81 -14.17 -0.30 -12.83
CA ASN A 81 -13.07 0.55 -13.32
C ASN A 81 -12.67 1.70 -12.39
N ASN A 82 -13.52 2.10 -11.45
CA ASN A 82 -13.26 3.21 -10.52
C ASN A 82 -12.78 2.74 -9.13
N ALA A 83 -12.81 1.44 -8.84
CA ALA A 83 -12.38 0.89 -7.56
C ALA A 83 -10.91 0.44 -7.61
N VAL A 84 -10.27 0.37 -6.45
CA VAL A 84 -8.94 -0.21 -6.31
C VAL A 84 -9.03 -1.70 -6.68
N LYS A 85 -8.26 -2.11 -7.70
CA LYS A 85 -8.20 -3.52 -8.10
C LYS A 85 -7.51 -4.33 -7.02
N LYS A 86 -7.99 -5.53 -6.71
CA LYS A 86 -7.39 -6.34 -5.65
C LYS A 86 -6.45 -7.40 -6.24
N THR A 87 -5.40 -7.74 -5.49
CA THR A 87 -4.55 -8.89 -5.84
C THR A 87 -5.16 -10.18 -5.33
N LYS A 88 -4.82 -11.31 -5.97
CA LYS A 88 -5.28 -12.63 -5.52
C LYS A 88 -4.91 -12.92 -4.06
N SER A 89 -3.70 -12.55 -3.64
CA SER A 89 -3.29 -12.70 -2.23
C SER A 89 -4.08 -11.82 -1.27
N ALA A 90 -4.33 -10.56 -1.62
CA ALA A 90 -5.15 -9.68 -0.81
C ALA A 90 -6.55 -10.29 -0.62
N ILE A 91 -7.22 -10.70 -1.71
CA ILE A 91 -8.56 -11.32 -1.64
C ILE A 91 -8.56 -12.58 -0.75
N ARG A 92 -7.60 -13.50 -0.98
CA ARG A 92 -7.53 -14.73 -0.19
C ARG A 92 -7.22 -14.48 1.29
N LEU A 93 -6.39 -13.47 1.58
CA LEU A 93 -6.11 -13.07 2.95
C LEU A 93 -7.35 -12.45 3.61
N MET A 94 -8.09 -11.59 2.91
CA MET A 94 -9.35 -11.03 3.40
C MET A 94 -10.32 -12.16 3.80
N HIS A 95 -10.53 -13.14 2.94
CA HIS A 95 -11.40 -14.29 3.25
C HIS A 95 -10.89 -15.14 4.42
N LEU A 96 -9.58 -15.34 4.54
CA LEU A 96 -9.00 -16.02 5.70
C LEU A 96 -9.30 -15.23 6.99
N LEU A 97 -9.10 -13.92 6.96
CA LEU A 97 -9.33 -13.03 8.09
C LEU A 97 -10.82 -12.96 8.46
N GLU A 98 -11.73 -12.85 7.49
CA GLU A 98 -13.19 -12.96 7.67
C GLU A 98 -13.59 -14.29 8.33
N SER A 99 -13.00 -15.41 7.88
CA SER A 99 -13.25 -16.73 8.47
C SER A 99 -12.77 -16.83 9.92
N ILE A 100 -11.64 -16.18 10.25
CA ILE A 100 -11.14 -16.13 11.63
C ILE A 100 -12.09 -15.27 12.48
N THR A 101 -12.50 -14.09 11.99
CA THR A 101 -13.48 -13.20 12.64
C THR A 101 -14.80 -13.91 12.92
N ALA A 102 -15.34 -14.64 11.94
CA ALA A 102 -16.56 -15.44 12.13
C ALA A 102 -16.43 -16.51 13.22
N THR A 103 -15.23 -17.06 13.42
CA THR A 103 -15.00 -18.07 14.46
C THR A 103 -14.99 -17.47 15.86
N TYR A 104 -14.24 -16.39 16.08
CA TYR A 104 -14.11 -15.82 17.43
C TYR A 104 -15.20 -14.81 17.79
N SER A 105 -16.01 -14.36 16.84
CA SER A 105 -17.23 -13.58 17.16
C SER A 105 -18.24 -14.39 17.97
N LEU A 106 -18.24 -15.72 17.79
CA LEU A 106 -19.09 -16.65 18.56
C LEU A 106 -18.55 -16.93 19.97
N VAL A 107 -17.28 -16.59 20.25
CA VAL A 107 -16.65 -16.92 21.53
C VAL A 107 -17.16 -15.97 22.62
N PRO A 108 -17.69 -16.48 23.76
CA PRO A 108 -18.36 -15.64 24.74
C PRO A 108 -17.40 -14.78 25.58
N HIS A 109 -16.23 -15.30 25.93
CA HIS A 109 -15.32 -14.61 26.85
C HIS A 109 -14.39 -13.62 26.13
N LEU A 110 -14.38 -12.36 26.57
CA LEU A 110 -13.51 -11.30 26.06
C LEU A 110 -12.03 -11.70 26.02
N ALA A 111 -11.52 -12.32 27.09
CA ALA A 111 -10.12 -12.77 27.14
C ALA A 111 -9.77 -13.74 26.01
N HIS A 112 -10.72 -14.62 25.64
CA HIS A 112 -10.53 -15.55 24.54
C HIS A 112 -10.65 -14.83 23.18
N LYS A 113 -11.65 -13.96 23.00
CA LYS A 113 -11.78 -13.11 21.79
C LYS A 113 -10.49 -12.32 21.54
N LEU A 114 -9.93 -11.68 22.56
CA LEU A 114 -8.68 -10.93 22.50
C LEU A 114 -7.49 -11.80 22.09
N LYS A 115 -7.45 -13.06 22.55
CA LYS A 115 -6.39 -13.98 22.14
C LYS A 115 -6.43 -14.26 20.64
N PHE A 116 -7.61 -14.52 20.08
CA PHE A 116 -7.80 -14.68 18.63
C PHE A 116 -7.45 -13.41 17.85
N PHE A 117 -8.00 -12.27 18.30
CA PHE A 117 -7.78 -10.98 17.68
C PHE A 117 -6.28 -10.63 17.58
N ILE A 118 -5.55 -10.76 18.69
CA ILE A 118 -4.16 -10.34 18.78
C ILE A 118 -3.23 -11.39 18.18
N GLU A 119 -3.29 -12.63 18.65
CA GLU A 119 -2.30 -13.65 18.29
C GLU A 119 -2.51 -14.29 16.92
N ILE A 120 -3.69 -14.14 16.30
CA ILE A 120 -3.97 -14.69 14.97
C ILE A 120 -4.25 -13.54 13.99
N GLN A 121 -5.36 -12.82 14.13
CA GLN A 121 -5.79 -11.85 13.11
C GLN A 121 -4.77 -10.73 12.90
N LEU A 122 -4.32 -10.08 13.97
CA LEU A 122 -3.33 -9.01 13.87
C LEU A 122 -1.91 -9.51 13.56
N ASP A 123 -1.56 -10.71 13.99
CA ASP A 123 -0.28 -11.32 13.63
C ASP A 123 -0.23 -11.59 12.11
N LEU A 124 -1.27 -12.16 11.52
CA LEU A 124 -1.37 -12.36 10.06
C LEU A 124 -1.33 -11.04 9.28
N LEU A 125 -2.05 -10.01 9.76
CA LEU A 125 -1.97 -8.66 9.20
C LEU A 125 -0.55 -8.08 9.29
N SER A 126 0.15 -8.31 10.41
CA SER A 126 1.54 -7.89 10.60
C SER A 126 2.50 -8.63 9.67
N GLN A 127 2.32 -9.94 9.49
CA GLN A 127 3.13 -10.76 8.59
C GLN A 127 2.97 -10.31 7.12
N TYR A 128 1.73 -10.05 6.68
CA TYR A 128 1.47 -9.59 5.31
C TYR A 128 2.06 -8.19 5.07
N HIS A 129 1.90 -7.29 6.02
CA HIS A 129 2.52 -5.97 5.99
C HIS A 129 4.05 -6.05 5.90
N LYS A 130 4.70 -6.85 6.76
CA LYS A 130 6.15 -7.08 6.73
C LYS A 130 6.60 -7.61 5.37
N ARG A 131 5.82 -8.51 4.76
CA ARG A 131 6.10 -9.05 3.44
C ARG A 131 6.05 -7.97 2.35
N LEU A 132 5.01 -7.12 2.36
CA LEU A 132 4.91 -5.98 1.45
C LEU A 132 6.04 -4.99 1.66
N SER A 133 6.34 -4.61 2.91
CA SER A 133 7.43 -3.69 3.24
C SER A 133 8.77 -4.23 2.73
N SER A 134 9.09 -5.49 3.03
CA SER A 134 10.33 -6.14 2.59
C SER A 134 10.46 -6.19 1.07
N ALA A 135 9.35 -6.42 0.35
CA ALA A 135 9.35 -6.40 -1.12
C ALA A 135 9.65 -5.00 -1.67
N VAL A 136 9.07 -3.95 -1.07
CA VAL A 136 9.33 -2.55 -1.43
C VAL A 136 10.77 -2.14 -1.06
N ASP A 137 11.27 -2.55 0.12
CA ASP A 137 12.66 -2.33 0.55
C ASP A 137 13.66 -2.91 -0.46
N SER A 138 13.44 -4.17 -0.84
CA SER A 138 14.28 -4.87 -1.83
C SER A 138 14.25 -4.16 -3.18
N PHE A 139 13.05 -3.73 -3.63
CA PHE A 139 12.90 -2.99 -4.87
C PHE A 139 13.62 -1.63 -4.84
N GLU A 140 13.50 -0.86 -3.75
CA GLU A 140 14.20 0.42 -3.62
C GLU A 140 15.73 0.22 -3.59
N ALA A 141 16.24 -0.79 -2.89
CA ALA A 141 17.66 -1.10 -2.88
C ALA A 141 18.20 -1.40 -4.29
N LEU A 142 17.48 -2.20 -5.07
CA LEU A 142 17.87 -2.60 -6.43
C LEU A 142 17.70 -1.47 -7.46
N SER A 143 16.69 -0.61 -7.31
CA SER A 143 16.41 0.49 -8.24
C SER A 143 17.26 1.74 -8.00
N LEU A 144 17.76 1.93 -6.78
CA LEU A 144 18.58 3.07 -6.38
C LEU A 144 20.10 2.77 -6.40
N ILE A 145 20.50 1.53 -6.15
CA ILE A 145 21.92 1.12 -6.20
C ILE A 145 22.21 0.57 -7.60
N ARG A 146 23.04 1.30 -8.34
CA ARG A 146 23.62 0.89 -9.62
C ARG A 146 24.07 -0.58 -9.54
N SER A 147 23.49 -1.44 -10.37
CA SER A 147 23.83 -2.86 -10.43
C SER A 147 25.32 -3.11 -10.66
N VAL A 148 26.00 -3.57 -9.61
CA VAL A 148 27.27 -4.28 -9.76
C VAL A 148 26.95 -5.75 -9.50
N PRO A 149 27.05 -6.65 -10.48
CA PRO A 149 26.87 -8.07 -10.26
C PRO A 149 28.02 -8.57 -9.37
N ALA A 150 27.71 -9.06 -8.17
CA ALA A 150 28.65 -9.80 -7.36
C ALA A 150 28.61 -11.29 -7.77
N PRO A 151 29.76 -11.93 -8.10
CA PRO A 151 29.81 -13.36 -8.39
C PRO A 151 29.45 -14.18 -7.14
N GLY A 152 28.46 -15.07 -7.24
CA GLY A 152 28.17 -16.10 -6.21
C GLY A 152 26.81 -16.00 -5.47
N ALA A 153 25.81 -15.28 -5.98
CA ALA A 153 24.49 -15.22 -5.36
C ALA A 153 23.67 -16.51 -5.55
N LEU A 154 22.90 -16.89 -4.52
CA LEU A 154 21.95 -18.00 -4.48
C LEU A 154 20.81 -17.84 -5.51
N PRO A 155 20.19 -18.94 -5.98
CA PRO A 155 19.15 -18.91 -7.02
C PRO A 155 17.86 -18.16 -6.63
N ASP A 156 17.27 -17.48 -7.62
CA ASP A 156 16.22 -16.45 -7.53
C ASP A 156 14.88 -16.89 -6.90
N SER A 157 14.57 -18.19 -6.97
CA SER A 157 13.34 -18.75 -6.38
C SER A 157 13.33 -18.75 -4.85
N VAL A 158 14.49 -18.57 -4.22
CA VAL A 158 14.66 -18.70 -2.77
C VAL A 158 14.77 -17.34 -2.06
N THR A 159 15.27 -16.30 -2.73
CA THR A 159 15.51 -14.99 -2.12
C THR A 159 14.44 -13.95 -2.45
N GLY A 160 13.71 -14.10 -3.57
CA GLY A 160 12.78 -13.09 -4.06
C GLY A 160 13.44 -11.75 -4.43
N VAL A 161 14.78 -11.72 -4.52
CA VAL A 161 15.58 -10.55 -4.88
C VAL A 161 15.80 -10.55 -6.39
N MET A 162 15.40 -9.48 -7.08
CA MET A 162 15.51 -9.41 -8.54
C MET A 162 16.75 -8.63 -8.97
N THR A 163 17.64 -9.22 -9.76
CA THR A 163 18.78 -8.50 -10.32
C THR A 163 18.33 -7.46 -11.37
N ALA A 164 19.12 -6.41 -11.56
CA ALA A 164 18.77 -5.28 -12.42
C ALA A 164 18.52 -5.64 -13.90
N ASN A 165 18.99 -6.80 -14.36
CA ASN A 165 18.81 -7.26 -15.73
C ASN A 165 17.36 -7.68 -16.06
N GLU A 166 16.50 -7.85 -15.05
CA GLU A 166 15.10 -8.27 -15.23
C GLU A 166 14.07 -7.16 -15.02
N THR A 167 14.47 -5.89 -14.98
CA THR A 167 13.50 -4.79 -14.80
C THR A 167 12.55 -4.58 -15.97
N HIS A 168 12.73 -5.23 -17.13
CA HIS A 168 11.83 -5.16 -18.30
C HIS A 168 11.38 -3.73 -18.69
N GLY A 169 12.17 -2.70 -18.32
CA GLY A 169 11.86 -1.29 -18.52
C GLY A 169 10.99 -0.63 -17.43
N THR A 170 10.85 0.69 -17.50
CA THR A 170 10.14 1.52 -16.50
C THR A 170 8.71 1.04 -16.26
N LEU A 171 7.97 0.65 -17.29
CA LEU A 171 6.57 0.24 -17.16
C LEU A 171 6.40 -1.06 -16.36
N ALA A 172 7.29 -2.03 -16.54
CA ALA A 172 7.23 -3.29 -15.79
C ALA A 172 7.56 -3.09 -14.31
N ALA A 173 8.51 -2.20 -14.01
CA ALA A 173 8.79 -1.76 -12.65
C ALA A 173 7.58 -1.08 -11.99
N LEU A 174 6.92 -0.17 -12.71
CA LEU A 174 5.68 0.48 -12.24
C LEU A 174 4.55 -0.53 -12.03
N HIS A 175 4.40 -1.52 -12.93
CA HIS A 175 3.40 -2.58 -12.79
C HIS A 175 3.62 -3.43 -11.53
N ARG A 176 4.87 -3.78 -11.22
CA ARG A 176 5.19 -4.55 -10.01
C ARG A 176 4.87 -3.76 -8.74
N LEU A 177 5.31 -2.50 -8.69
CA LEU A 177 5.00 -1.59 -7.58
C LEU A 177 3.49 -1.39 -7.40
N TYR A 178 2.74 -1.29 -8.50
CA TYR A 178 1.29 -1.18 -8.46
C TYR A 178 0.63 -2.38 -7.78
N ARG A 179 1.12 -3.60 -8.00
CA ARG A 179 0.59 -4.80 -7.33
C ARG A 179 0.73 -4.73 -5.80
N TRP A 180 1.85 -4.24 -5.30
CA TRP A 180 2.05 -4.06 -3.84
C TRP A 180 1.23 -2.89 -3.31
N TRP A 181 1.14 -1.78 -4.07
CA TRP A 181 0.33 -0.63 -3.70
C TRP A 181 -1.14 -0.99 -3.58
N THR A 182 -1.66 -1.75 -4.55
CA THR A 182 -3.07 -2.16 -4.59
C THR A 182 -3.38 -3.19 -3.51
N SER A 183 -2.42 -4.06 -3.17
CA SER A 183 -2.53 -4.98 -2.03
C SER A 183 -2.62 -4.22 -0.70
N ALA A 184 -1.79 -3.19 -0.51
CA ALA A 184 -1.82 -2.36 0.69
C ALA A 184 -3.12 -1.57 0.80
N LYS A 185 -3.59 -0.97 -0.31
CA LYS A 185 -4.88 -0.25 -0.35
C LYS A 185 -6.07 -1.16 -0.09
N ALA A 186 -6.08 -2.38 -0.64
CA ALA A 186 -7.15 -3.35 -0.39
C ALA A 186 -7.25 -3.73 1.11
N MET A 187 -6.10 -3.93 1.78
CA MET A 187 -6.08 -4.13 3.24
C MET A 187 -6.56 -2.89 3.99
N SER A 188 -6.12 -1.68 3.59
CA SER A 188 -6.59 -0.44 4.21
C SER A 188 -8.09 -0.22 4.07
N GLU A 189 -8.68 -0.60 2.93
CA GLU A 189 -10.14 -0.56 2.72
C GLU A 189 -10.85 -1.54 3.64
N MET A 190 -10.42 -2.81 3.66
CA MET A 190 -10.98 -3.83 4.56
C MET A 190 -10.92 -3.40 6.04
N LEU A 191 -9.79 -2.86 6.48
CA LEU A 191 -9.60 -2.40 7.86
C LEU A 191 -10.49 -1.19 8.20
N ARG A 192 -10.83 -0.38 7.21
CA ARG A 192 -11.77 0.74 7.38
C ARG A 192 -13.21 0.22 7.47
N ASP A 193 -13.57 -0.72 6.61
CA ASP A 193 -14.90 -1.34 6.65
C ASP A 193 -15.13 -2.07 7.99
N TRP A 194 -14.09 -2.69 8.53
CA TRP A 194 -14.11 -3.32 9.86
C TRP A 194 -14.16 -2.34 11.03
N ASP A 195 -13.79 -1.07 10.83
CA ASP A 195 -13.94 -0.06 11.88
C ASP A 195 -15.42 0.30 12.11
N ASP A 196 -16.23 0.19 11.06
CA ASP A 196 -17.67 0.45 11.06
C ASP A 196 -18.51 -0.83 11.30
N ASP A 197 -17.87 -1.98 11.52
CA ASP A 197 -18.54 -3.26 11.74
C ASP A 197 -19.02 -3.42 13.19
N GLU A 198 -20.26 -3.88 13.35
CA GLU A 198 -20.96 -3.99 14.65
C GLU A 198 -20.15 -4.81 15.66
N PHE A 199 -19.58 -5.94 15.23
CA PHE A 199 -18.82 -6.80 16.12
C PHE A 199 -17.54 -6.11 16.64
N PHE A 200 -16.82 -5.39 15.79
CA PHE A 200 -15.60 -4.69 16.21
C PHE A 200 -15.88 -3.44 17.05
N ILE A 201 -16.99 -2.76 16.81
CA ILE A 201 -17.47 -1.66 17.66
C ILE A 201 -17.78 -2.19 19.07
N ASP A 202 -18.52 -3.29 19.16
CA ASP A 202 -18.86 -3.94 20.43
C ASP A 202 -17.61 -4.45 21.14
N LEU A 203 -16.69 -5.10 20.41
CA LEU A 203 -15.41 -5.55 20.97
C LEU A 203 -14.60 -4.37 21.53
N ASN A 204 -14.55 -3.23 20.82
CA ASN A 204 -13.85 -2.04 21.29
C ASN A 204 -14.51 -1.49 22.57
N PHE A 205 -15.83 -1.52 22.63
CA PHE A 205 -16.58 -1.11 23.81
C PHE A 205 -16.33 -2.04 25.01
N GLU A 206 -16.37 -3.37 24.81
CA GLU A 206 -16.03 -4.37 25.83
C GLU A 206 -14.60 -4.16 26.37
N ILE A 207 -13.62 -3.89 25.50
CA ILE A 207 -12.23 -3.60 25.87
C ILE A 207 -12.12 -2.33 26.72
N LYS A 208 -12.88 -1.29 26.38
CA LYS A 208 -12.89 -0.03 27.13
C LYS A 208 -13.54 -0.19 28.51
N GLN A 209 -14.49 -1.11 28.66
CA GLN A 209 -15.05 -1.45 29.98
C GLN A 209 -14.07 -2.27 30.83
N ASP A 210 -13.40 -3.27 30.26
CA ASP A 210 -12.42 -4.11 30.96
C ASP A 210 -10.99 -3.90 30.42
N THR A 211 -10.45 -2.72 30.69
CA THR A 211 -9.07 -2.37 30.32
C THR A 211 -8.02 -3.25 31.02
N GLU A 212 -8.37 -3.88 32.14
CA GLU A 212 -7.46 -4.79 32.85
C GLU A 212 -7.28 -6.12 32.14
N CYS A 213 -8.33 -6.66 31.50
CA CYS A 213 -8.22 -7.84 30.64
C CYS A 213 -7.20 -7.61 29.51
N MET A 214 -7.36 -6.50 28.79
CA MET A 214 -6.45 -6.10 27.70
C MET A 214 -5.01 -5.90 28.22
N ARG A 215 -4.84 -5.19 29.34
CA ARG A 215 -3.52 -4.97 29.96
C ARG A 215 -2.83 -6.28 30.34
N ARG A 216 -3.56 -7.24 30.91
CA ARG A 216 -3.02 -8.56 31.27
C ARG A 216 -2.57 -9.32 30.02
N MET A 217 -3.42 -9.38 29.01
CA MET A 217 -3.12 -10.05 27.74
C MET A 217 -1.87 -9.48 27.06
N LEU A 218 -1.73 -8.15 26.96
CA LEU A 218 -0.55 -7.55 26.32
C LEU A 218 0.74 -7.76 27.11
N LYS A 219 0.65 -7.77 28.44
CA LYS A 219 1.81 -8.07 29.30
C LYS A 219 2.30 -9.51 29.09
N GLU A 220 1.38 -10.46 28.92
CA GLU A 220 1.71 -11.86 28.60
C GLU A 220 2.34 -11.99 27.21
N LEU A 221 1.92 -11.15 26.26
CA LEU A 221 2.38 -11.20 24.86
C LEU A 221 3.68 -10.44 24.56
N GLN A 222 4.29 -9.78 25.55
CA GLN A 222 5.59 -9.08 25.45
C GLN A 222 5.73 -8.18 24.22
N ASP A 223 4.67 -7.45 23.86
CA ASP A 223 4.69 -6.44 22.78
C ASP A 223 5.11 -6.96 21.39
N ARG A 224 4.82 -8.24 21.09
CA ARG A 224 5.20 -8.87 19.80
C ARG A 224 4.46 -8.30 18.58
N ASN A 225 3.32 -7.64 18.79
CA ASN A 225 2.47 -7.14 17.72
C ASN A 225 2.60 -5.64 17.52
N THR A 226 3.37 -5.26 16.50
CA THR A 226 3.57 -3.87 16.05
C THR A 226 2.30 -3.21 15.48
N MET A 227 1.21 -3.96 15.31
CA MET A 227 -0.06 -3.47 14.76
C MET A 227 -1.07 -3.05 15.83
N LEU A 228 -0.69 -3.02 17.11
CA LEU A 228 -1.50 -2.52 18.21
C LEU A 228 -0.66 -1.66 19.15
N SER A 229 -1.04 -0.40 19.32
CA SER A 229 -0.45 0.49 20.32
C SER A 229 -1.32 0.51 21.56
N TYR A 230 -0.82 -0.11 22.62
CA TYR A 230 -1.48 -0.10 23.93
C TYR A 230 -1.71 1.33 24.48
N ALA A 231 -0.81 2.27 24.18
CA ALA A 231 -0.94 3.65 24.63
C ALA A 231 -2.19 4.32 24.06
N ARG A 232 -2.49 4.10 22.77
CA ARG A 232 -3.64 4.70 22.09
C ARG A 232 -4.98 4.19 22.59
N LEU A 233 -5.08 2.89 22.86
CA LEU A 233 -6.30 2.27 23.39
C LEU A 233 -6.64 2.72 24.82
N MET A 234 -5.65 3.20 25.57
CA MET A 234 -5.80 3.61 26.97
C MET A 234 -5.95 5.12 27.16
N GLU A 235 -5.82 5.91 26.09
CA GLU A 235 -6.01 7.36 26.16
C GLU A 235 -7.50 7.69 26.41
N SER A 236 -7.77 8.18 27.62
CA SER A 236 -9.13 8.43 28.10
C SER A 236 -9.81 9.49 27.24
N GLY A 237 -10.83 9.10 26.48
CA GLY A 237 -11.57 9.98 25.58
C GLY A 237 -11.25 9.83 24.09
N SER A 238 -10.33 8.92 23.70
CA SER A 238 -10.14 8.59 22.29
C SER A 238 -11.27 7.67 21.80
N SER A 239 -11.94 8.07 20.72
CA SER A 239 -12.78 7.18 19.92
C SER A 239 -11.94 6.30 19.00
N ASP A 240 -10.72 5.95 19.43
CA ASP A 240 -9.76 5.32 18.53
C ASP A 240 -10.24 3.92 18.12
N SER A 241 -10.10 3.68 16.83
CA SER A 241 -10.34 2.41 16.15
C SER A 241 -9.40 1.32 16.68
N LEU A 242 -9.90 0.09 16.80
CA LEU A 242 -9.07 -1.09 17.08
C LEU A 242 -7.99 -1.33 16.01
N PHE A 243 -8.20 -0.82 14.80
CA PHE A 243 -7.34 -1.03 13.64
C PHE A 243 -6.53 0.20 13.24
N ALA A 244 -6.57 1.30 14.01
CA ALA A 244 -5.91 2.56 13.67
C ALA A 244 -4.43 2.39 13.29
N ASP A 245 -3.71 1.58 14.08
CA ASP A 245 -2.31 1.23 13.88
C ASP A 245 -2.07 0.47 12.58
N ALA A 246 -2.83 -0.61 12.37
CA ALA A 246 -2.75 -1.42 11.17
C ALA A 246 -3.07 -0.59 9.92
N LEU A 247 -4.14 0.21 9.97
CA LEU A 247 -4.56 1.12 8.90
C LEU A 247 -3.45 2.13 8.59
N THR A 248 -2.84 2.72 9.62
CA THR A 248 -1.70 3.64 9.46
C THR A 248 -0.51 2.93 8.79
N ALA A 249 -0.17 1.71 9.23
CA ALA A 249 0.95 0.96 8.71
C ALA A 249 0.78 0.59 7.22
N TYR A 250 -0.42 0.17 6.80
CA TYR A 250 -0.71 -0.12 5.38
C TYR A 250 -0.76 1.15 4.53
N ASN A 251 -1.35 2.24 5.02
CA ASN A 251 -1.36 3.53 4.32
C ASN A 251 0.07 4.06 4.11
N GLN A 252 0.96 3.89 5.09
CA GLN A 252 2.37 4.26 4.95
C GLN A 252 3.09 3.49 3.84
N ILE A 253 2.79 2.20 3.64
CA ILE A 253 3.32 1.43 2.50
C ILE A 253 2.81 2.00 1.19
N ALA A 254 1.50 2.27 1.08
CA ALA A 254 0.92 2.84 -0.13
C ALA A 254 1.54 4.20 -0.48
N GLU A 255 1.63 5.12 0.49
CA GLU A 255 2.29 6.42 0.32
C GLU A 255 3.77 6.30 -0.05
N ARG A 256 4.47 5.31 0.53
CA ARG A 256 5.86 5.05 0.19
C ARG A 256 5.99 4.61 -1.26
N ILE A 257 5.14 3.70 -1.74
CA ILE A 257 5.16 3.25 -3.14
C ILE A 257 4.81 4.42 -4.09
N GLU A 258 3.88 5.30 -3.72
CA GLU A 258 3.61 6.52 -4.49
C GLU A 258 4.84 7.42 -4.62
N LYS A 259 5.62 7.57 -3.54
CA LYS A 259 6.91 8.29 -3.61
C LYS A 259 7.89 7.59 -4.56
N VAL A 260 7.89 6.25 -4.62
CA VAL A 260 8.71 5.51 -5.59
C VAL A 260 8.25 5.73 -7.03
N PHE A 261 6.94 5.76 -7.30
CA PHE A 261 6.42 6.13 -8.63
C PHE A 261 6.94 7.50 -9.08
N VAL A 262 6.88 8.49 -8.19
CA VAL A 262 7.42 9.83 -8.45
C VAL A 262 8.92 9.77 -8.72
N LYS A 263 9.70 9.09 -7.87
CA LYS A 263 11.16 8.94 -8.03
C LYS A 263 11.53 8.32 -9.39
N ILE A 264 10.82 7.27 -9.82
CA ILE A 264 11.07 6.61 -11.10
C ILE A 264 10.81 7.58 -12.26
N ALA A 265 9.64 8.22 -12.29
CA ALA A 265 9.27 9.15 -13.35
C ALA A 265 10.23 10.35 -13.44
N VAL A 266 10.64 10.91 -12.29
CA VAL A 266 11.62 12.01 -12.24
C VAL A 266 13.01 11.53 -12.66
N LYS A 267 13.45 10.35 -12.23
CA LYS A 267 14.75 9.79 -12.64
C LYS A 267 14.82 9.58 -14.15
N GLU A 268 13.75 9.06 -14.75
CA GLU A 268 13.63 8.89 -16.19
C GLU A 268 13.68 10.25 -16.92
N TRP A 269 12.86 11.20 -16.48
CA TRP A 269 12.87 12.58 -17.01
C TRP A 269 14.26 13.21 -16.95
N THR A 270 14.88 13.21 -15.76
CA THR A 270 16.17 13.86 -15.54
C THR A 270 17.33 13.18 -16.26
N ASN A 271 17.23 11.91 -16.63
CA ASN A 271 18.23 11.22 -17.44
C ASN A 271 18.11 11.61 -18.92
N ASN A 272 16.89 11.65 -19.45
CA ASN A 272 16.66 11.89 -20.87
C ASN A 272 16.69 13.39 -21.22
N ALA A 273 16.33 14.26 -20.26
CA ALA A 273 16.43 15.70 -20.41
C ALA A 273 17.85 16.27 -20.19
N ARG A 274 18.88 15.42 -19.94
CA ARG A 274 20.27 15.90 -19.80
C ARG A 274 20.82 16.52 -21.06
N ALA A 275 20.47 15.96 -22.22
CA ALA A 275 20.89 16.51 -23.51
C ALA A 275 20.31 17.93 -23.70
N TYR A 276 19.02 18.08 -23.37
CA TYR A 276 18.32 19.36 -23.41
C TYR A 276 18.96 20.41 -22.48
N SER A 277 19.35 20.02 -21.26
CA SER A 277 19.97 20.97 -20.32
C SER A 277 21.45 21.27 -20.62
N ARG A 278 22.17 20.44 -21.36
CA ARG A 278 23.63 20.62 -21.60
C ARG A 278 23.96 21.36 -22.88
N LYS A 279 23.00 21.56 -23.77
CA LYS A 279 23.27 22.12 -25.10
C LYS A 279 23.58 23.63 -25.01
N ASP A 280 24.58 24.09 -25.76
CA ASP A 280 25.16 25.44 -25.66
C ASP A 280 24.31 26.57 -26.30
N TRP A 281 23.25 26.21 -27.03
CA TRP A 281 22.29 27.12 -27.66
C TRP A 281 21.47 27.98 -26.70
N TRP A 282 21.47 27.68 -25.39
CA TRP A 282 20.94 28.61 -24.37
C TRP A 282 21.64 29.97 -24.39
N HIS A 283 22.81 30.09 -25.02
CA HIS A 283 23.56 31.34 -25.15
C HIS A 283 23.69 31.83 -26.60
N LEU A 284 23.16 31.10 -27.60
CA LEU A 284 23.19 31.57 -28.99
C LEU A 284 22.06 32.57 -29.21
N SER A 285 22.44 33.84 -29.39
CA SER A 285 21.58 34.84 -30.01
C SER A 285 21.27 34.34 -31.43
N THR A 286 20.03 33.91 -31.69
CA THR A 286 19.58 33.74 -33.06
C THR A 286 19.54 35.11 -33.71
N ASP A 287 20.57 35.41 -34.51
CA ASP A 287 20.76 36.68 -35.23
C ASP A 287 19.65 36.95 -36.27
N ASN A 288 18.76 35.98 -36.46
CA ASN A 288 17.56 36.12 -37.27
C ASN A 288 16.34 36.06 -36.34
N GLY A 289 15.65 37.19 -36.15
CA GLY A 289 14.43 37.35 -35.36
C GLY A 289 13.20 36.57 -35.85
N ALA A 290 13.39 35.36 -36.37
CA ALA A 290 12.33 34.38 -36.57
C ALA A 290 12.11 33.65 -35.25
N ALA A 291 10.98 33.92 -34.59
CA ALA A 291 10.52 33.10 -33.47
C ALA A 291 10.44 31.64 -33.94
N THR A 292 11.31 30.78 -33.39
CA THR A 292 11.27 29.35 -33.62
C THR A 292 9.92 28.83 -33.13
N THR A 293 9.05 28.47 -34.08
CA THR A 293 7.69 27.95 -33.79
C THR A 293 7.74 26.45 -33.48
N GLU A 294 8.90 25.83 -33.66
CA GLU A 294 9.11 24.39 -33.55
C GLU A 294 9.72 24.04 -32.19
N MET A 295 9.37 22.85 -31.69
CA MET A 295 9.86 22.31 -30.42
C MET A 295 11.29 21.77 -30.57
N SER A 296 12.11 21.97 -29.56
CA SER A 296 13.50 21.51 -29.52
C SER A 296 13.63 19.99 -29.64
N ASP A 297 14.50 19.50 -30.51
CA ASP A 297 14.64 18.07 -30.78
C ASP A 297 15.02 17.23 -29.54
N GLU A 298 15.82 17.80 -28.64
CA GLU A 298 16.31 17.11 -27.45
C GLU A 298 15.23 16.84 -26.40
N ILE A 299 14.06 17.49 -26.51
CA ILE A 299 12.97 17.34 -25.55
C ILE A 299 11.95 16.27 -25.96
N TYR A 300 11.97 15.78 -27.20
CA TYR A 300 11.02 14.75 -27.65
C TYR A 300 11.12 13.45 -26.84
N ALA A 301 12.34 12.95 -26.61
CA ALA A 301 12.56 11.72 -25.85
C ALA A 301 11.98 11.80 -24.42
N PRO A 302 12.37 12.78 -23.57
CA PRO A 302 11.79 12.88 -22.23
C PRO A 302 10.27 13.11 -22.23
N LEU A 303 9.72 13.81 -23.22
CA LEU A 303 8.27 14.00 -23.35
C LEU A 303 7.53 12.71 -23.74
N GLN A 304 8.11 11.91 -24.63
CA GLN A 304 7.53 10.63 -25.04
C GLN A 304 7.48 9.65 -23.86
N ASP A 305 8.56 9.54 -23.10
CA ASP A 305 8.63 8.66 -21.92
C ASP A 305 7.68 9.13 -20.83
N PHE A 306 7.64 10.44 -20.57
CA PHE A 306 6.66 11.05 -19.66
C PHE A 306 5.23 10.70 -20.07
N ARG A 307 4.90 10.84 -21.37
CA ARG A 307 3.57 10.52 -21.89
C ARG A 307 3.24 9.04 -21.70
N MET A 308 4.18 8.14 -21.96
CA MET A 308 4.00 6.70 -21.82
C MET A 308 3.75 6.33 -20.35
N THR A 309 4.62 6.80 -19.46
CA THR A 309 4.54 6.55 -18.01
C THR A 309 3.23 7.06 -17.41
N PHE A 310 2.82 8.29 -17.71
CA PHE A 310 1.57 8.84 -17.14
C PHE A 310 0.30 8.33 -17.82
N THR A 311 0.36 7.89 -19.09
CA THR A 311 -0.77 7.18 -19.70
C THR A 311 -0.98 5.83 -19.04
N TYR A 312 0.11 5.14 -18.71
CA TYR A 312 0.07 3.88 -17.98
C TYR A 312 -0.43 4.06 -16.54
N LEU A 313 0.13 5.01 -15.78
CA LEU A 313 -0.30 5.30 -14.40
C LEU A 313 -1.77 5.72 -14.33
N ASN A 314 -2.26 6.54 -15.26
CA ASN A 314 -3.67 6.93 -15.33
C ASN A 314 -4.61 5.76 -15.62
N LYS A 315 -4.11 4.68 -16.22
CA LYS A 315 -4.92 3.49 -16.51
C LYS A 315 -5.04 2.55 -15.30
N ILE A 316 -4.02 2.51 -14.44
CA ILE A 316 -3.96 1.54 -13.33
C ILE A 316 -4.40 2.16 -11.99
N LEU A 317 -4.13 3.45 -11.76
CA LEU A 317 -4.46 4.12 -10.51
C LEU A 317 -5.87 4.74 -10.58
N PRO A 318 -6.62 4.76 -9.46
CA PRO A 318 -7.77 5.63 -9.30
C PRO A 318 -7.38 7.10 -9.51
N GLU A 319 -8.32 7.90 -10.02
CA GLU A 319 -8.12 9.33 -10.30
C GLU A 319 -7.48 10.14 -9.15
N PRO A 320 -7.92 10.03 -7.88
CA PRO A 320 -7.32 10.82 -6.79
C PRO A 320 -5.85 10.48 -6.58
N ASP A 321 -5.49 9.19 -6.54
CA ASP A 321 -4.11 8.74 -6.31
C ASP A 321 -3.22 9.09 -7.52
N PHE A 322 -3.75 8.95 -8.74
CA PHE A 322 -3.07 9.40 -9.96
C PHE A 322 -2.72 10.89 -9.88
N LEU A 323 -3.68 11.75 -9.52
CA LEU A 323 -3.47 13.19 -9.43
C LEU A 323 -2.43 13.55 -8.37
N ILE A 324 -2.37 12.83 -7.25
CA ILE A 324 -1.34 13.02 -6.22
C ILE A 324 0.05 12.73 -6.80
N VAL A 325 0.24 11.58 -7.45
CA VAL A 325 1.52 11.21 -8.08
C VAL A 325 1.90 12.21 -9.17
N TYR A 326 0.96 12.55 -10.06
CA TYR A 326 1.16 13.48 -11.16
C TYR A 326 1.61 14.87 -10.68
N ARG A 327 0.91 15.44 -9.69
CA ARG A 327 1.26 16.75 -9.11
C ARG A 327 2.64 16.75 -8.46
N LYS A 328 2.96 15.70 -7.69
CA LYS A 328 4.29 15.55 -7.06
C LYS A 328 5.39 15.46 -8.11
N THR A 329 5.20 14.67 -9.17
CA THR A 329 6.17 14.58 -10.27
C THR A 329 6.37 15.89 -11.00
N LEU A 330 5.28 16.60 -11.35
CA LEU A 330 5.40 17.90 -12.02
C LEU A 330 6.15 18.93 -11.19
N LYS A 331 5.97 18.91 -9.86
CA LYS A 331 6.70 19.80 -8.95
C LYS A 331 8.21 19.50 -8.94
N GLU A 332 8.60 18.23 -8.92
CA GLU A 332 10.01 17.85 -9.00
C GLU A 332 10.64 18.17 -10.37
N ILE A 333 9.85 18.05 -11.45
CA ILE A 333 10.25 18.48 -12.79
C ILE A 333 10.39 20.01 -12.85
N GLU A 334 9.46 20.76 -12.27
CA GLU A 334 9.57 22.23 -12.11
C GLU A 334 10.88 22.60 -11.41
N ASP A 335 11.17 21.97 -10.28
CA ASP A 335 12.42 22.21 -9.55
C ASP A 335 13.66 21.81 -10.38
N TRP A 336 13.56 20.79 -11.23
CA TRP A 336 14.62 20.43 -12.18
C TRP A 336 14.85 21.53 -13.23
N TYR A 337 13.79 22.08 -13.84
CA TYR A 337 13.91 23.20 -14.79
C TYR A 337 14.52 24.44 -14.14
N LEU A 338 14.04 24.79 -12.94
CA LEU A 338 14.55 25.92 -12.18
C LEU A 338 16.06 25.77 -11.92
N ARG A 339 16.49 24.61 -11.43
CA ARG A 339 17.90 24.34 -11.10
C ARG A 339 18.82 24.22 -12.32
N ASN A 340 18.35 23.63 -13.41
CA ASN A 340 19.24 23.26 -14.52
C ASN A 340 19.22 24.24 -15.70
N ILE A 341 18.17 25.06 -15.83
CA ILE A 341 17.97 25.94 -16.99
C ILE A 341 17.86 27.40 -16.54
N ILE A 342 16.91 27.73 -15.65
CA ILE A 342 16.64 29.13 -15.28
C ILE A 342 17.79 29.80 -14.54
N THR A 343 18.53 29.07 -13.71
CA THR A 343 19.72 29.57 -13.01
C THR A 343 20.84 30.04 -13.94
N ARG A 344 20.80 29.73 -15.24
CA ARG A 344 21.88 30.00 -16.19
C ARG A 344 21.86 31.40 -16.83
N GLN A 345 20.97 32.31 -16.39
CA GLN A 345 20.79 33.64 -16.98
C GLN A 345 20.57 33.58 -18.49
N LEU A 346 19.34 33.23 -18.88
CA LEU A 346 18.95 33.01 -20.27
C LEU A 346 18.79 34.35 -21.03
N PRO A 347 19.25 34.46 -22.28
CA PRO A 347 18.88 35.55 -23.18
C PRO A 347 17.39 35.45 -23.56
N MET A 348 16.79 36.55 -24.00
CA MET A 348 15.35 36.61 -24.34
C MET A 348 14.92 35.54 -25.35
N ALA A 349 15.72 35.27 -26.38
CA ALA A 349 15.45 34.20 -27.35
C ALA A 349 15.38 32.81 -26.70
N GLY A 350 16.25 32.55 -25.71
CA GLY A 350 16.22 31.30 -24.94
C GLY A 350 14.97 31.19 -24.05
N VAL A 351 14.53 32.31 -23.48
CA VAL A 351 13.28 32.35 -22.69
C VAL A 351 12.05 32.10 -23.57
N ASP A 352 12.02 32.67 -24.77
CA ASP A 352 10.96 32.44 -25.75
C ASP A 352 10.90 30.98 -26.23
N GLN A 353 12.07 30.35 -26.48
CA GLN A 353 12.09 28.94 -26.83
C GLN A 353 11.68 28.05 -25.65
N LEU A 354 12.16 28.31 -24.44
CA LEU A 354 11.75 27.55 -23.24
C LEU A 354 10.23 27.61 -23.05
N GLU A 355 9.63 28.78 -23.24
CA GLU A 355 8.17 28.93 -23.16
C GLU A 355 7.47 28.12 -24.27
N THR A 356 8.01 28.15 -25.49
CA THR A 356 7.48 27.39 -26.63
C THR A 356 7.56 25.88 -26.39
N ASP A 357 8.71 25.38 -25.93
CA ASP A 357 8.93 23.97 -25.59
C ASP A 357 7.97 23.49 -24.48
N LEU A 358 7.73 24.31 -23.46
CA LEU A 358 6.79 23.98 -22.39
C LEU A 358 5.33 23.99 -22.87
N LYS A 359 4.94 25.02 -23.64
CA LYS A 359 3.57 25.16 -24.18
C LYS A 359 3.21 24.06 -25.16
N LEU A 360 4.12 23.72 -26.07
CA LEU A 360 3.89 22.69 -27.10
C LEU A 360 4.19 21.28 -26.59
N GLY A 361 5.04 21.14 -25.58
CA GLY A 361 5.49 19.87 -25.02
C GLY A 361 4.80 19.52 -23.72
N LEU A 362 5.46 19.78 -22.59
CA LEU A 362 5.07 19.26 -21.28
C LEU A 362 3.65 19.69 -20.87
N TRP A 363 3.29 20.96 -21.05
CA TRP A 363 1.95 21.44 -20.73
C TRP A 363 0.91 20.93 -21.74
N LYS A 364 1.24 20.81 -23.02
CA LYS A 364 0.33 20.23 -24.01
C LYS A 364 0.00 18.77 -23.70
N ILE A 365 1.01 17.97 -23.34
CA ILE A 365 0.83 16.57 -22.95
C ILE A 365 0.03 16.50 -21.64
N GLY A 366 0.30 17.40 -20.70
CA GLY A 366 -0.42 17.47 -19.43
C GLY A 366 -1.92 17.75 -19.55
N GLN A 367 -2.36 18.44 -20.61
CA GLN A 367 -3.78 18.71 -20.89
C GLN A 367 -4.62 17.44 -21.05
N LYS A 368 -3.99 16.29 -21.31
CA LYS A 368 -4.67 14.99 -21.34
C LYS A 368 -5.29 14.61 -19.99
N TRP A 369 -4.71 15.08 -18.89
CA TRP A 369 -5.11 14.67 -17.53
C TRP A 369 -5.63 15.82 -16.68
N VAL A 370 -5.17 17.05 -16.91
CA VAL A 370 -5.59 18.23 -16.14
C VAL A 370 -5.81 19.40 -17.09
N GLN A 371 -6.87 20.19 -16.90
CA GLN A 371 -7.21 21.28 -17.82
C GLN A 371 -6.10 22.34 -17.97
N LYS A 372 -5.42 22.68 -16.87
CA LYS A 372 -4.39 23.73 -16.81
C LYS A 372 -3.13 23.21 -16.09
N PRO A 373 -2.32 22.34 -16.72
CA PRO A 373 -1.13 21.76 -16.09
C PRO A 373 -0.08 22.81 -15.73
N GLU A 374 -0.04 23.95 -16.43
CA GLU A 374 0.83 25.09 -16.12
C GLU A 374 0.56 25.67 -14.72
N ASN A 375 -0.65 25.51 -14.17
CA ASN A 375 -0.98 25.95 -12.82
C ASN A 375 -0.42 25.01 -11.73
N LEU A 376 0.05 23.83 -12.10
CA LEU A 376 0.78 22.91 -11.21
C LEU A 376 2.28 23.23 -11.16
N MET A 377 2.77 24.06 -12.09
CA MET A 377 4.15 24.52 -12.20
C MET A 377 4.22 26.05 -12.12
N LYS A 378 3.64 26.62 -11.05
CA LYS A 378 3.48 28.08 -10.90
C LYS A 378 4.81 28.81 -10.84
N LYS A 379 5.81 28.27 -10.13
CA LYS A 379 7.11 28.93 -9.98
C LYS A 379 7.82 29.01 -11.32
N LEU A 380 7.79 27.92 -12.09
CA LEU A 380 8.36 27.90 -13.45
C LEU A 380 7.68 28.94 -14.34
N LYS A 381 6.35 28.97 -14.32
CA LYS A 381 5.56 29.95 -15.09
C LYS A 381 5.88 31.39 -14.69
N GLU A 382 5.94 31.69 -13.40
CA GLU A 382 6.26 33.02 -12.87
C GLU A 382 7.70 33.42 -13.20
N SER A 383 8.67 32.51 -13.09
CA SER A 383 10.06 32.77 -13.44
C SER A 383 10.23 33.10 -14.93
N ILE A 384 9.51 32.42 -15.83
CA ILE A 384 9.52 32.75 -17.26
C ILE A 384 8.96 34.16 -17.50
N ILE A 385 7.86 34.53 -16.82
CA ILE A 385 7.28 35.88 -16.93
C ILE A 385 8.25 36.94 -16.41
N GLN A 386 8.92 36.68 -15.29
CA GLN A 386 9.90 37.60 -14.72
C GLN A 386 11.10 37.82 -15.65
N LEU A 387 11.64 36.75 -16.24
CA LEU A 387 12.75 36.85 -17.18
C LEU A 387 12.39 37.60 -18.47
N LYS A 388 11.12 37.61 -18.88
CA LYS A 388 10.66 38.39 -20.03
C LYS A 388 10.49 39.89 -19.77
N ASN A 389 10.36 40.27 -18.51
CA ASN A 389 10.13 41.65 -18.09
C ASN A 389 11.42 42.36 -17.65
N GLN A 390 12.55 41.65 -17.63
CA GLN A 390 13.90 42.18 -17.43
C GLN A 390 14.52 42.52 -18.78
#